data_AF-A0A9E7EKF2-F1
#
_entry.id   AF-A0A9E7EKF2-F1
#
_cell.length_a   1.000
_cell.length_b   1.000
_cell.length_c   1.000
_cell.angle_alpha   90.00
_cell.angle_beta   90.00
_cell.angle_gamma   90.00
#
_symmetry.space_group_name_H-M   'P 1'
#
loop_
_entity.id
_entity.type
_entity.pdbx_description
1 polymer ?
#
loop_
_entity_poly.entity_id
_entity_poly.type
_entity_poly.pdbx_seq_one_letter_code
_entity_poly.pdbx_strand_id
1 'polypeptide(L)'
;MASSALSPSPQFSSLHHRQQRPLRTSGNPSSLPGALFPLFSFPDADPRRRRTSLLILSSSSNARPAYARELERKQEILESHGLDPSDFISRSADKLRRRRRDEENRAGKGKRMPLPLDEPKPPLRTTHRLLQVLGGKARRKKLLSPKGMDVRPMMEVVRGAAFDILQVAGGCPASLRPGRWLDLYSGTGSVGIEAISRGCSEVVHFVEMDPWVVSEVLQPNLEWTGFSDVSVIHTIRVERFLEQAEQSSDKNRSFEYISVTPPYTAVDYTMLMDQLGKSPLVGEDCFILVEYPLKTLLADSCGHLIKIADRRFGRTNLVIYGPSWAEKKRKSRKDLLTME
;
A
#
# COMPACT_ATOMS: atom_id res chain seq x y z
N MET A 1 18.26 57.00 -47.93
CA MET A 1 17.41 55.92 -47.38
C MET A 1 18.14 55.39 -46.16
N ALA A 2 17.69 55.48 -44.90
CA ALA A 2 16.43 55.89 -44.30
C ALA A 2 16.71 56.53 -42.91
N SER A 3 15.70 57.23 -42.40
CA SER A 3 15.68 58.24 -41.35
C SER A 3 16.12 57.87 -39.92
N SER A 4 16.68 58.90 -39.28
CA SER A 4 16.70 59.25 -37.86
C SER A 4 15.35 59.77 -37.34
N ALA A 5 14.98 59.49 -36.08
CA ALA A 5 14.28 60.38 -35.11
C ALA A 5 13.96 59.55 -33.83
N LEU A 6 14.53 59.83 -32.66
CA LEU A 6 14.15 60.85 -31.65
C LEU A 6 12.76 60.64 -31.02
N SER A 7 12.80 60.43 -29.70
CA SER A 7 11.72 60.39 -28.71
C SER A 7 11.05 61.77 -28.52
N PRO A 8 9.89 61.87 -27.84
CA PRO A 8 9.88 62.00 -26.37
C PRO A 8 8.67 61.38 -25.63
N SER A 9 8.85 61.25 -24.31
CA SER A 9 7.84 60.95 -23.28
C SER A 9 6.80 62.07 -23.11
N PRO A 10 5.72 61.82 -22.36
CA PRO A 10 5.42 62.72 -21.24
C PRO A 10 5.09 61.99 -19.93
N GLN A 11 5.29 62.74 -18.84
CA GLN A 11 5.18 62.33 -17.44
C GLN A 11 3.83 62.73 -16.81
N PHE A 12 3.60 62.17 -15.61
CA PHE A 12 2.85 62.67 -14.45
C PHE A 12 1.33 62.86 -14.51
N SER A 13 0.64 62.14 -13.61
CA SER A 13 -0.15 62.80 -12.55
C SER A 13 -0.50 61.81 -11.42
N SER A 14 0.00 62.14 -10.24
CA SER A 14 -0.34 61.61 -8.92
C SER A 14 -1.68 62.16 -8.44
N LEU A 15 -2.46 61.38 -7.68
CA LEU A 15 -3.49 61.90 -6.79
C LEU A 15 -3.64 61.03 -5.53
N HIS A 16 -3.39 61.68 -4.40
CA HIS A 16 -3.59 61.24 -3.03
C HIS A 16 -5.08 61.20 -2.65
N HIS A 17 -5.52 60.15 -1.96
CA HIS A 17 -6.56 60.24 -0.91
C HIS A 17 -6.42 59.03 0.03
N ARG A 18 -5.73 59.17 1.17
CA ARG A 18 -6.21 59.62 2.49
C ARG A 18 -7.29 58.73 3.12
N GLN A 19 -6.83 57.95 4.11
CA GLN A 19 -7.45 57.57 5.40
C GLN A 19 -8.96 57.28 5.45
N GLN A 20 -9.32 56.12 6.03
CA GLN A 20 -9.87 56.05 7.41
C GLN A 20 -10.08 54.60 7.89
N ARG A 21 -9.45 54.26 9.02
CA ARG A 21 -9.99 53.31 10.02
C ARG A 21 -10.85 54.14 10.98
N PRO A 22 -11.96 53.60 11.49
CA PRO A 22 -12.03 53.18 12.90
C PRO A 22 -12.86 51.88 13.05
N LEU A 23 -13.07 51.18 14.17
CA LEU A 23 -12.67 51.22 15.57
C LEU A 23 -13.02 49.82 16.15
N ARG A 24 -12.31 49.43 17.21
CA ARG A 24 -12.71 48.35 18.13
C ARG A 24 -14.03 48.70 18.82
N THR A 25 -14.89 47.71 19.04
CA THR A 25 -15.78 47.69 20.21
C THR A 25 -15.79 46.30 20.84
N SER A 26 -15.53 46.32 22.14
CA SER A 26 -15.68 45.27 23.14
C SER A 26 -17.14 45.06 23.50
N GLY A 27 -17.54 43.83 23.80
CA GLY A 27 -18.83 43.58 24.48
C GLY A 27 -19.28 42.13 24.46
N ASN A 28 -18.82 41.34 25.43
CA ASN A 28 -19.65 40.32 26.10
C ASN A 28 -20.50 41.06 27.16
N PRO A 29 -21.73 40.63 27.54
CA PRO A 29 -21.95 39.26 28.04
C PRO A 29 -23.34 38.61 27.77
N SER A 30 -23.38 37.30 28.02
CA SER A 30 -24.50 36.50 28.58
C SER A 30 -25.90 36.58 27.97
N SER A 31 -26.39 35.47 27.40
CA SER A 31 -27.46 34.63 27.98
C SER A 31 -27.95 33.55 26.99
N LEU A 32 -28.02 32.32 27.50
CA LEU A 32 -28.73 31.14 26.96
C LEU A 32 -30.26 31.36 27.04
N PRO A 33 -31.14 30.66 26.28
CA PRO A 33 -31.38 29.20 26.34
C PRO A 33 -31.44 28.55 24.94
N GLY A 34 -31.04 27.29 24.75
CA GLY A 34 -31.73 26.11 25.25
C GLY A 34 -32.38 25.39 24.06
N ALA A 35 -31.70 24.39 23.50
CA ALA A 35 -32.28 23.46 22.53
C ALA A 35 -31.76 22.04 22.81
N LEU A 36 -32.71 21.22 23.23
CA LEU A 36 -32.62 19.81 23.58
C LEU A 36 -32.41 18.96 22.33
N PHE A 37 -31.46 18.02 22.37
CA PHE A 37 -31.53 16.78 21.58
C PHE A 37 -31.03 15.60 22.43
N PRO A 38 -31.62 14.41 22.26
CA PRO A 38 -31.75 13.43 23.33
C PRO A 38 -30.51 12.54 23.50
N LEU A 39 -30.19 12.26 24.77
CA LEU A 39 -29.40 11.11 25.16
C LEU A 39 -30.17 9.83 24.84
N PHE A 40 -29.60 8.95 24.02
CA PHE A 40 -29.97 7.55 24.03
C PHE A 40 -29.25 6.84 25.19
N SER A 41 -30.02 6.54 26.23
CA SER A 41 -29.69 5.55 27.26
C SER A 41 -29.68 4.16 26.63
N PHE A 42 -28.57 3.45 26.75
CA PHE A 42 -28.53 2.00 26.61
C PHE A 42 -28.80 1.33 27.96
N PRO A 43 -29.62 0.28 28.04
CA PRO A 43 -29.90 -0.41 29.28
C PRO A 43 -28.68 -1.21 29.75
N ASP A 44 -28.43 -1.04 31.04
CA ASP A 44 -27.56 -1.82 31.91
C ASP A 44 -27.90 -3.33 31.81
N ALA A 45 -26.89 -4.16 31.56
CA ALA A 45 -27.00 -5.61 31.55
C ALA A 45 -25.82 -6.24 32.31
N ASP A 46 -26.10 -6.55 33.58
CA ASP A 46 -25.46 -7.44 34.55
C ASP A 46 -24.04 -8.02 34.25
N PRO A 47 -23.03 -7.70 35.08
CA PRO A 47 -21.66 -8.17 34.91
C PRO A 47 -21.44 -9.51 35.61
N ARG A 48 -22.05 -10.61 35.15
CA ARG A 48 -21.66 -11.96 35.60
C ARG A 48 -21.63 -12.98 34.46
N ARG A 49 -20.43 -13.57 34.33
CA ARG A 49 -19.98 -14.63 33.40
C ARG A 49 -19.58 -14.13 32.01
N ARG A 50 -18.26 -14.15 31.75
CA ARG A 50 -17.63 -15.28 31.04
C ARG A 50 -16.11 -15.18 31.11
N ARG A 51 -15.53 -16.16 31.80
CA ARG A 51 -14.13 -16.57 31.66
C ARG A 51 -13.89 -16.98 30.20
N THR A 52 -12.98 -16.34 29.48
CA THR A 52 -12.36 -16.95 28.31
C THR A 52 -11.17 -17.76 28.79
N SER A 53 -11.45 -19.02 29.11
CA SER A 53 -10.46 -20.08 29.19
C SER A 53 -9.81 -20.28 27.82
N LEU A 54 -8.48 -20.31 27.81
CA LEU A 54 -7.69 -20.96 26.76
C LEU A 54 -8.28 -22.35 26.49
N LEU A 55 -8.81 -22.56 25.29
CA LEU A 55 -9.22 -23.86 24.79
C LEU A 55 -8.26 -24.26 23.68
N ILE A 56 -7.25 -25.05 24.06
CA ILE A 56 -6.54 -25.94 23.17
C ILE A 56 -7.55 -27.04 22.81
N LEU A 57 -7.96 -27.14 21.55
CA LEU A 57 -8.71 -28.31 21.07
C LEU A 57 -7.88 -29.12 20.08
N SER A 58 -7.42 -30.26 20.59
CA SER A 58 -7.05 -31.44 19.83
C SER A 58 -8.22 -31.94 18.99
N SER A 59 -7.90 -32.46 17.81
CA SER A 59 -8.82 -33.07 16.86
C SER A 59 -9.67 -34.17 17.50
N SER A 60 -10.99 -33.93 17.54
CA SER A 60 -11.99 -34.95 17.84
C SER A 60 -13.09 -34.83 16.78
N SER A 61 -13.34 -35.96 16.11
CA SER A 61 -14.32 -36.13 15.06
C SER A 61 -15.73 -35.98 15.62
N ASN A 62 -16.35 -34.80 15.48
CA ASN A 62 -17.77 -34.59 15.20
C ASN A 62 -18.16 -33.12 15.40
N ALA A 63 -18.32 -32.36 14.32
CA ALA A 63 -19.10 -31.11 14.31
C ALA A 63 -19.78 -30.92 12.94
N ARG A 64 -21.12 -30.79 12.97
CA ARG A 64 -22.03 -30.51 11.84
C ARG A 64 -22.15 -28.98 11.62
N PRO A 65 -23.26 -28.47 11.06
CA PRO A 65 -23.45 -27.83 9.75
C PRO A 65 -22.79 -26.45 9.50
N ALA A 66 -22.11 -25.83 10.45
CA ALA A 66 -21.48 -24.50 10.25
C ALA A 66 -20.32 -24.55 9.24
N TYR A 67 -19.53 -25.63 9.30
CA TYR A 67 -18.45 -25.91 8.35
C TYR A 67 -18.95 -26.15 6.92
N ALA A 68 -20.18 -26.65 6.76
CA ALA A 68 -20.76 -26.89 5.44
C ALA A 68 -21.10 -25.57 4.73
N ARG A 69 -21.64 -24.58 5.46
CA ARG A 69 -21.95 -23.24 4.92
C ARG A 69 -20.69 -22.46 4.53
N GLU A 70 -19.62 -22.60 5.31
CA GLU A 70 -18.31 -22.01 5.00
C GLU A 70 -17.72 -22.60 3.70
N LEU A 71 -17.93 -23.90 3.47
CA LEU A 71 -17.49 -24.59 2.26
C LEU A 71 -18.29 -24.15 1.04
N GLU A 72 -19.61 -24.06 1.16
CA GLU A 72 -20.52 -23.60 0.10
C GLU A 72 -20.15 -22.17 -0.34
N ARG A 73 -19.90 -21.26 0.62
CA ARG A 73 -19.47 -19.89 0.32
C ARG A 73 -18.12 -19.84 -0.39
N LYS A 74 -17.18 -20.72 -0.04
CA LYS A 74 -15.89 -20.85 -0.74
C LYS A 74 -16.06 -21.40 -2.16
N GLN A 75 -17.00 -22.33 -2.37
CA GLN A 75 -17.31 -22.87 -3.70
C GLN A 75 -17.91 -21.80 -4.61
N GLU A 76 -18.89 -21.03 -4.12
CA GLU A 76 -19.50 -19.92 -4.87
C GLU A 76 -18.48 -18.86 -5.29
N ILE A 77 -17.53 -18.52 -4.41
CA ILE A 77 -16.46 -17.56 -4.73
C ILE A 77 -15.54 -18.11 -5.83
N LEU A 78 -15.15 -19.39 -5.75
CA LEU A 78 -14.29 -20.02 -6.76
C LEU A 78 -15.00 -20.11 -8.12
N GLU A 79 -16.28 -20.49 -8.14
CA GLU A 79 -17.09 -20.56 -9.35
C GLU A 79 -17.31 -19.18 -9.98
N SER A 80 -17.51 -18.13 -9.17
CA SER A 80 -17.63 -16.75 -9.65
C SER A 80 -16.36 -16.23 -10.34
N HIS A 81 -15.22 -16.85 -10.05
CA HIS A 81 -13.93 -16.55 -10.66
C HIS A 81 -13.52 -17.55 -11.76
N GLY A 82 -14.42 -18.44 -12.18
CA GLY A 82 -14.16 -19.43 -13.24
C GLY A 82 -13.17 -20.52 -12.84
N LEU A 83 -13.00 -20.77 -11.54
CA LEU A 83 -12.13 -21.80 -10.99
C LEU A 83 -12.96 -23.03 -10.60
N ASP A 84 -12.52 -24.23 -10.96
CA ASP A 84 -13.20 -25.47 -10.55
C ASP A 84 -12.97 -25.72 -9.05
N PRO A 85 -14.02 -25.74 -8.21
CA PRO A 85 -13.86 -26.03 -6.79
C PRO A 85 -13.25 -27.41 -6.52
N SER A 86 -13.36 -28.36 -7.45
CA SER A 86 -12.81 -29.70 -7.33
C SER A 86 -11.27 -29.73 -7.26
N ASP A 87 -10.60 -28.72 -7.83
CA ASP A 87 -9.15 -28.54 -7.75
C ASP A 87 -8.67 -28.13 -6.34
N PHE A 88 -9.57 -27.60 -5.51
CA PHE A 88 -9.26 -27.04 -4.18
C PHE A 88 -9.89 -27.83 -3.04
N ILE A 89 -10.80 -28.76 -3.35
CA ILE A 89 -11.42 -29.64 -2.37
C ILE A 89 -10.47 -30.81 -2.08
N SER A 90 -9.74 -30.72 -0.97
CA SER A 90 -9.10 -31.89 -0.35
C SER A 90 -10.15 -32.83 0.27
N ARG A 91 -11.00 -33.44 -0.55
CA ARG A 91 -11.94 -34.47 -0.11
C ARG A 91 -11.16 -35.72 0.26
N SER A 92 -10.77 -35.80 1.53
CA SER A 92 -10.46 -37.02 2.26
C SER A 92 -9.61 -38.05 1.49
N ALA A 93 -8.37 -37.67 1.16
CA ALA A 93 -7.36 -38.62 0.68
C ALA A 93 -7.31 -39.89 1.56
N ASP A 94 -7.64 -39.78 2.84
CA ASP A 94 -7.74 -40.91 3.78
C ASP A 94 -8.99 -41.80 3.62
N LYS A 95 -10.15 -41.26 3.21
CA LYS A 95 -11.34 -42.10 2.92
C LYS A 95 -11.19 -42.81 1.58
N LEU A 96 -10.63 -42.15 0.57
CA LEU A 96 -10.36 -42.77 -0.72
C LEU A 96 -9.25 -43.81 -0.62
N ARG A 97 -8.21 -43.57 0.20
CA ARG A 97 -7.17 -44.56 0.52
C ARG A 97 -7.69 -45.75 1.32
N ARG A 98 -8.62 -45.56 2.27
CA ARG A 98 -9.27 -46.66 3.00
C ARG A 98 -10.16 -47.50 2.08
N ARG A 99 -11.01 -46.87 1.25
CA ARG A 99 -11.82 -47.59 0.25
C ARG A 99 -10.97 -48.35 -0.78
N ARG A 100 -9.90 -47.73 -1.31
CA ARG A 100 -8.97 -48.39 -2.23
C ARG A 100 -8.22 -49.55 -1.58
N ARG A 101 -7.83 -49.44 -0.30
CA ARG A 101 -7.15 -50.52 0.43
C ARG A 101 -8.09 -51.70 0.72
N ASP A 102 -9.37 -51.43 0.98
CA ASP A 102 -10.39 -52.47 1.18
C ASP A 102 -10.79 -53.15 -0.14
N GLU A 103 -10.73 -52.43 -1.28
CA GLU A 103 -10.91 -52.97 -2.64
C GLU A 103 -9.66 -53.74 -3.14
N GLU A 104 -8.44 -53.25 -2.89
CA GLU A 104 -7.19 -53.94 -3.23
C GLU A 104 -7.00 -55.24 -2.43
N ASN A 105 -7.48 -55.31 -1.18
CA ASN A 105 -7.45 -56.54 -0.39
C ASN A 105 -8.50 -57.57 -0.83
N ARG A 106 -9.53 -57.17 -1.61
CA ARG A 106 -10.55 -58.05 -2.18
C ARG A 106 -10.22 -58.51 -3.60
N ALA A 107 -9.45 -57.74 -4.36
CA ALA A 107 -9.04 -58.11 -5.71
C ALA A 107 -7.70 -58.86 -5.69
N GLY A 108 -7.77 -60.18 -5.85
CA GLY A 108 -6.61 -61.07 -5.84
C GLY A 108 -5.54 -60.74 -6.90
N LYS A 109 -4.28 -60.98 -6.51
CA LYS A 109 -3.05 -61.17 -7.31
C LYS A 109 -3.13 -60.78 -8.80
N GLY A 110 -2.92 -59.50 -9.10
CA GLY A 110 -2.53 -59.00 -10.42
C GLY A 110 -1.22 -58.23 -10.33
N LYS A 111 -0.29 -58.45 -11.26
CA LYS A 111 1.06 -57.84 -11.32
C LYS A 111 0.98 -56.32 -11.11
N ARG A 112 1.55 -55.80 -10.02
CA ARG A 112 1.69 -54.36 -9.75
C ARG A 112 2.71 -53.75 -10.74
N MET A 113 2.25 -52.84 -11.59
CA MET A 113 3.15 -51.88 -12.22
C MET A 113 3.68 -50.92 -11.14
N PRO A 114 4.96 -50.49 -11.19
CA PRO A 114 5.46 -49.50 -10.24
C PRO A 114 4.63 -48.22 -10.36
N LEU A 115 4.06 -47.77 -9.24
CA LEU A 115 3.48 -46.43 -9.13
C LEU A 115 4.59 -45.40 -9.46
N PRO A 116 4.29 -44.33 -10.22
CA PRO A 116 5.24 -43.23 -10.39
C PRO A 116 5.68 -42.76 -9.01
N LEU A 117 7.00 -42.63 -8.80
CA LEU A 117 7.55 -42.07 -7.57
C LEU A 117 6.89 -40.69 -7.38
N ASP A 118 6.15 -40.53 -6.28
CA ASP A 118 5.54 -39.26 -5.90
C ASP A 118 6.60 -38.17 -6.01
N GLU A 119 6.43 -37.23 -6.96
CA GLU A 119 7.30 -36.06 -7.04
C GLU A 119 7.26 -35.36 -5.67
N PRO A 120 8.41 -34.95 -5.11
CA PRO A 120 8.43 -34.33 -3.79
C PRO A 120 7.57 -33.07 -3.82
N LYS A 121 6.48 -33.09 -3.03
CA LYS A 121 5.59 -31.95 -2.86
C LYS A 121 6.44 -30.70 -2.56
N PRO A 122 6.27 -29.59 -3.29
CA PRO A 122 7.12 -28.42 -3.11
C PRO A 122 7.09 -27.99 -1.63
N PRO A 123 8.23 -27.53 -1.08
CA PRO A 123 8.33 -27.21 0.33
C PRO A 123 7.25 -26.20 0.74
N LEU A 124 6.60 -26.46 1.87
CA LEU A 124 5.58 -25.56 2.42
C LEU A 124 6.21 -24.17 2.62
N ARG A 125 5.62 -23.16 1.99
CA ARG A 125 5.99 -21.76 2.21
C ARG A 125 5.75 -21.42 3.69
N THR A 126 6.69 -20.72 4.31
CA THR A 126 6.62 -20.35 5.74
C THR A 126 6.84 -18.85 5.91
N THR A 127 6.54 -18.30 7.08
CA THR A 127 6.68 -16.87 7.39
C THR A 127 7.63 -16.64 8.56
N HIS A 128 8.12 -15.41 8.71
CA HIS A 128 8.90 -14.93 9.85
C HIS A 128 8.50 -13.50 10.22
N ARG A 129 8.95 -12.99 11.39
CA ARG A 129 8.60 -11.65 11.91
C ARG A 129 9.83 -10.78 12.18
N LEU A 130 10.62 -10.54 11.14
CA LEU A 130 11.84 -9.71 11.27
C LEU A 130 11.58 -8.23 10.94
N LEU A 131 10.50 -7.93 10.22
CA LEU A 131 10.11 -6.56 9.88
C LEU A 131 9.26 -5.93 10.99
N GLN A 132 9.33 -4.60 11.10
CA GLN A 132 8.45 -3.84 11.97
C GLN A 132 8.01 -2.51 11.34
N VAL A 133 6.96 -1.93 11.91
CA VAL A 133 6.53 -0.54 11.64
C VAL A 133 7.44 0.43 12.42
N LEU A 134 7.93 1.48 11.76
CA LEU A 134 8.98 2.36 12.29
C LEU A 134 8.40 3.57 13.04
N GLY A 135 7.36 4.20 12.48
CA GLY A 135 6.75 5.42 12.98
C GLY A 135 5.23 5.32 13.07
N GLY A 136 4.60 6.35 13.65
CA GLY A 136 3.15 6.51 13.66
C GLY A 136 2.37 5.62 14.64
N LYS A 137 1.07 5.44 14.38
CA LYS A 137 0.10 4.77 15.26
C LYS A 137 0.42 3.29 15.53
N ALA A 138 0.94 2.58 14.54
CA ALA A 138 1.29 1.16 14.64
C ALA A 138 2.77 0.91 14.95
N ARG A 139 3.52 1.96 15.35
CA ARG A 139 4.96 1.89 15.63
C ARG A 139 5.34 0.69 16.50
N ARG A 140 6.44 0.02 16.12
CA ARG A 140 7.02 -1.18 16.75
C ARG A 140 6.21 -2.46 16.61
N LYS A 141 5.03 -2.46 15.95
CA LYS A 141 4.35 -3.72 15.60
C LYS A 141 5.20 -4.53 14.62
N LYS A 142 5.43 -5.80 14.93
CA LYS A 142 6.13 -6.75 14.06
C LYS A 142 5.22 -7.24 12.94
N LEU A 143 5.74 -7.30 11.71
CA LEU A 143 5.03 -7.74 10.52
C LEU A 143 5.50 -9.13 10.09
N LEU A 144 4.57 -9.94 9.60
CA LEU A 144 4.85 -11.18 8.90
C LEU A 144 5.53 -10.89 7.56
N SER A 145 6.45 -11.78 7.18
CA SER A 145 7.15 -11.76 5.90
C SER A 145 7.37 -13.20 5.42
N PRO A 146 7.27 -13.48 4.10
CA PRO A 146 7.62 -14.78 3.54
C PRO A 146 9.07 -15.15 3.86
N LYS A 147 9.32 -16.41 4.23
CA LYS A 147 10.65 -16.96 4.45
C LYS A 147 11.18 -17.58 3.16
N GLY A 148 12.46 -17.33 2.85
CA GLY A 148 13.16 -18.01 1.76
C GLY A 148 12.75 -17.58 0.36
N MET A 149 11.96 -16.51 0.20
CA MET A 149 11.83 -15.83 -1.08
C MET A 149 13.10 -15.02 -1.31
N ASP A 150 13.72 -15.12 -2.50
CA ASP A 150 14.86 -14.28 -2.94
C ASP A 150 14.49 -12.78 -3.06
N VAL A 151 13.27 -12.42 -2.66
CA VAL A 151 12.76 -11.06 -2.64
C VAL A 151 13.01 -10.47 -1.26
N ARG A 152 14.01 -9.58 -1.19
CA ARG A 152 14.31 -8.84 0.04
C ARG A 152 13.26 -7.73 0.24
N PRO A 153 12.58 -7.65 1.39
CA PRO A 153 11.71 -6.52 1.67
C PRO A 153 12.52 -5.22 1.78
N MET A 154 11.89 -4.09 1.45
CA MET A 154 12.49 -2.76 1.61
C MET A 154 13.06 -2.61 3.02
N MET A 155 14.36 -2.30 3.11
CA MET A 155 15.07 -2.17 4.38
C MET A 155 14.44 -1.10 5.27
N GLU A 156 14.46 -1.31 6.60
CA GLU A 156 13.98 -0.32 7.57
C GLU A 156 14.65 1.05 7.41
N VAL A 157 15.97 1.09 7.17
CA VAL A 157 16.70 2.36 6.96
C VAL A 157 16.26 3.07 5.68
N VAL A 158 16.04 2.31 4.59
CA VAL A 158 15.61 2.88 3.30
C VAL A 158 14.16 3.38 3.42
N ARG A 159 13.28 2.60 4.05
CA ARG A 159 11.89 2.99 4.31
C ARG A 159 11.81 4.21 5.22
N GLY A 160 12.57 4.24 6.31
CA GLY A 160 12.64 5.41 7.20
C GLY A 160 13.05 6.68 6.43
N ALA A 161 14.15 6.60 5.68
CA ALA A 161 14.61 7.71 4.86
C ALA A 161 13.59 8.15 3.79
N ALA A 162 12.86 7.21 3.18
CA ALA A 162 11.79 7.51 2.22
C ALA A 162 10.71 8.39 2.84
N PHE A 163 10.16 7.97 3.98
CA PHE A 163 9.10 8.73 4.66
C PHE A 163 9.59 10.08 5.19
N ASP A 164 10.83 10.16 5.68
CA ASP A 164 11.40 11.43 6.13
C ASP A 164 11.57 12.43 4.95
N ILE A 165 11.96 11.94 3.76
CA ILE A 165 12.02 12.78 2.55
C ILE A 165 10.62 13.23 2.13
N LEU A 166 9.64 12.31 2.10
CA LEU A 166 8.27 12.61 1.70
C LEU A 166 7.60 13.65 2.63
N GLN A 167 7.81 13.54 3.94
CA GLN A 167 7.29 14.50 4.92
C GLN A 167 7.86 15.90 4.66
N VAL A 168 9.17 16.01 4.48
CA VAL A 168 9.82 17.29 4.21
C VAL A 168 9.42 17.85 2.84
N ALA A 169 9.33 17.01 1.81
CA ALA A 169 8.91 17.42 0.46
C ALA A 169 7.44 17.86 0.40
N GLY A 170 6.57 17.21 1.19
CA GLY A 170 5.17 17.58 1.34
C GLY A 170 4.91 18.83 2.18
N GLY A 171 5.96 19.49 2.68
CA GLY A 171 5.86 20.73 3.46
C GLY A 171 5.51 20.55 4.94
N CYS A 172 5.36 19.32 5.44
CA CYS A 172 5.06 19.03 6.84
C CYS A 172 6.05 18.00 7.41
N PRO A 173 7.07 18.43 8.17
CA PRO A 173 8.06 17.51 8.75
C PRO A 173 7.48 16.53 9.78
N ALA A 174 6.28 16.81 10.31
CA ALA A 174 5.68 16.02 11.39
C ALA A 174 4.75 14.89 10.89
N SER A 175 4.21 14.99 9.67
CA SER A 175 3.26 14.01 9.14
C SER A 175 3.20 14.06 7.61
N LEU A 176 2.71 12.98 7.00
CA LEU A 176 2.42 12.96 5.57
C LEU A 176 1.24 13.88 5.29
N ARG A 177 1.15 14.37 4.04
CA ARG A 177 -0.09 15.01 3.61
C ARG A 177 -1.21 13.96 3.59
N PRO A 178 -2.44 14.34 3.95
CA PRO A 178 -3.64 13.57 3.63
C PRO A 178 -3.66 13.17 2.15
N GLY A 179 -4.11 11.96 1.85
CA GLY A 179 -4.25 11.47 0.49
C GLY A 179 -4.35 9.96 0.44
N ARG A 180 -4.62 9.45 -0.77
CA ARG A 180 -4.61 8.04 -1.11
C ARG A 180 -3.20 7.57 -1.40
N TRP A 181 -2.93 6.32 -1.05
CA TRP A 181 -1.66 5.66 -1.33
C TRP A 181 -1.88 4.44 -2.21
N LEU A 182 -1.03 4.26 -3.22
CA LEU A 182 -0.98 3.05 -4.04
C LEU A 182 0.36 2.34 -3.85
N ASP A 183 0.33 1.13 -3.34
CA ASP A 183 1.51 0.27 -3.18
C ASP A 183 1.51 -0.80 -4.27
N LEU A 184 2.22 -0.55 -5.37
CA LEU A 184 2.17 -1.39 -6.58
C LEU A 184 2.79 -2.79 -6.37
N TYR A 185 3.78 -2.91 -5.48
CA TYR A 185 4.43 -4.19 -5.19
C TYR A 185 4.39 -4.44 -3.70
N SER A 186 3.17 -4.57 -3.17
CA SER A 186 2.92 -4.47 -1.74
C SER A 186 3.57 -5.57 -0.91
N GLY A 187 3.58 -6.82 -1.38
CA GLY A 187 4.17 -7.96 -0.68
C GLY A 187 3.65 -8.08 0.76
N THR A 188 4.52 -7.75 1.72
CA THR A 188 4.18 -7.75 3.15
C THR A 188 3.25 -6.62 3.58
N GLY A 189 3.00 -5.64 2.71
CA GLY A 189 2.29 -4.39 2.99
C GLY A 189 3.14 -3.37 3.73
N SER A 190 4.44 -3.60 3.91
CA SER A 190 5.25 -2.85 4.87
C SER A 190 5.38 -1.35 4.56
N VAL A 191 5.27 -0.93 3.29
CA VAL A 191 5.32 0.48 2.88
C VAL A 191 3.94 1.12 3.07
N GLY A 192 2.88 0.56 2.50
CA GLY A 192 1.52 1.08 2.72
C GLY A 192 1.09 1.11 4.19
N ILE A 193 1.42 0.09 4.99
CA ILE A 193 1.17 0.08 6.45
C ILE A 193 1.91 1.22 7.16
N GLU A 194 3.16 1.49 6.77
CA GLU A 194 3.94 2.60 7.34
C GLU A 194 3.29 3.95 6.97
N ALA A 195 2.76 4.08 5.76
CA ALA A 195 2.03 5.27 5.33
C ALA A 195 0.78 5.52 6.19
N ILE A 196 -0.07 4.50 6.35
CA ILE A 196 -1.28 4.57 7.21
C ILE A 196 -0.87 4.91 8.65
N SER A 197 0.16 4.24 9.16
CA SER A 197 0.67 4.47 10.51
C SER A 197 1.08 5.93 10.72
N ARG A 198 1.77 6.54 9.74
CA ARG A 198 2.27 7.94 9.79
C ARG A 198 1.22 9.01 9.47
N GLY A 199 -0.04 8.61 9.26
CA GLY A 199 -1.16 9.54 9.13
C GLY A 199 -1.64 9.76 7.70
N CYS A 200 -1.31 8.87 6.76
CA CYS A 200 -2.05 8.77 5.51
C CYS A 200 -3.54 8.53 5.87
N SER A 201 -4.38 9.55 5.64
CA SER A 201 -5.72 9.63 6.22
C SER A 201 -6.80 9.00 5.35
N GLU A 202 -6.47 8.63 4.11
CA GLU A 202 -7.41 8.02 3.17
C GLU A 202 -7.05 6.55 2.89
N VAL A 203 -7.76 5.96 1.92
CA VAL A 203 -7.65 4.54 1.56
C VAL A 203 -6.28 4.25 0.94
N VAL A 204 -5.67 3.15 1.37
CA VAL A 204 -4.45 2.60 0.77
C VAL A 204 -4.77 1.39 -0.09
N HIS A 205 -4.33 1.42 -1.34
CA HIS A 205 -4.48 0.35 -2.31
C HIS A 205 -3.20 -0.47 -2.36
N PHE A 206 -3.30 -1.77 -2.11
CA PHE A 206 -2.19 -2.71 -2.15
C PHE A 206 -2.36 -3.61 -3.37
N VAL A 207 -1.38 -3.63 -4.28
CA VAL A 207 -1.35 -4.54 -5.42
C VAL A 207 -0.35 -5.65 -5.11
N GLU A 208 -0.81 -6.90 -5.18
CA GLU A 208 0.01 -8.09 -4.97
C GLU A 208 -0.48 -9.21 -5.89
N MET A 209 0.44 -9.91 -6.55
CA MET A 209 0.04 -10.94 -7.52
C MET A 209 -0.12 -12.32 -6.88
N ASP A 210 0.59 -12.61 -5.78
CA ASP A 210 0.64 -13.92 -5.18
C ASP A 210 -0.48 -14.10 -4.13
N PRO A 211 -1.49 -14.95 -4.38
CA PRO A 211 -2.61 -15.13 -3.45
C PRO A 211 -2.19 -15.66 -2.08
N TRP A 212 -1.09 -16.43 -2.01
CA TRP A 212 -0.56 -16.92 -0.74
C TRP A 212 0.06 -15.78 0.08
N VAL A 213 0.74 -14.83 -0.57
CA VAL A 213 1.25 -13.64 0.13
C VAL A 213 0.08 -12.79 0.61
N VAL A 214 -0.98 -12.67 -0.19
CA VAL A 214 -2.20 -11.96 0.22
C VAL A 214 -2.83 -12.59 1.47
N SER A 215 -3.12 -13.89 1.44
CA SER A 215 -3.87 -14.57 2.52
C SER A 215 -3.03 -14.82 3.77
N GLU A 216 -1.75 -15.19 3.62
CA GLU A 216 -0.92 -15.62 4.75
C GLU A 216 -0.03 -14.51 5.32
N VAL A 217 0.07 -13.36 4.64
CA VAL A 217 0.97 -12.27 5.05
C VAL A 217 0.29 -10.92 5.07
N LEU A 218 -0.17 -10.41 3.92
CA LEU A 218 -0.68 -9.05 3.80
C LEU A 218 -1.95 -8.84 4.62
N GLN A 219 -2.97 -9.68 4.43
CA GLN A 219 -4.22 -9.60 5.20
C GLN A 219 -3.98 -9.74 6.71
N PRO A 220 -3.26 -10.77 7.22
CA PRO A 220 -2.91 -10.86 8.64
C PRO A 220 -2.14 -9.65 9.18
N ASN A 221 -1.28 -9.03 8.37
CA ASN A 221 -0.56 -7.81 8.78
C ASN A 221 -1.49 -6.60 8.91
N LEU A 222 -2.46 -6.43 8.00
CA LEU A 222 -3.45 -5.37 8.06
C LEU A 222 -4.37 -5.54 9.28
N GLU A 223 -4.82 -6.76 9.55
CA GLU A 223 -5.61 -7.08 10.74
C GLU A 223 -4.83 -6.83 12.02
N TRP A 224 -3.59 -7.32 12.08
CA TRP A 224 -2.70 -7.14 13.23
C TRP A 224 -2.40 -5.66 13.52
N THR A 225 -2.29 -4.85 12.48
CA THR A 225 -2.05 -3.41 12.61
C THR A 225 -3.31 -2.62 12.91
N GLY A 226 -4.50 -3.17 12.61
CA GLY A 226 -5.79 -2.53 12.79
C GLY A 226 -6.17 -1.63 11.62
N PHE A 227 -5.67 -1.93 10.42
CA PHE A 227 -5.79 -1.08 9.23
C PHE A 227 -6.61 -1.72 8.10
N SER A 228 -7.31 -2.82 8.36
CA SER A 228 -8.15 -3.49 7.36
C SER A 228 -9.21 -2.56 6.76
N ASP A 229 -9.85 -1.71 7.57
CA ASP A 229 -10.96 -0.83 7.14
C ASP A 229 -10.53 0.30 6.22
N VAL A 230 -9.23 0.61 6.17
CA VAL A 230 -8.65 1.67 5.33
C VAL A 230 -7.78 1.11 4.21
N SER A 231 -7.93 -0.18 3.91
CA SER A 231 -7.09 -0.90 2.96
C SER A 231 -7.91 -1.61 1.90
N VAL A 232 -7.48 -1.52 0.64
CA VAL A 232 -8.06 -2.27 -0.49
C VAL A 232 -6.96 -3.11 -1.12
N ILE A 233 -7.15 -4.43 -1.20
CA ILE A 233 -6.18 -5.34 -1.82
C ILE A 233 -6.64 -5.71 -3.23
N HIS A 234 -5.73 -5.59 -4.18
CA HIS A 234 -5.90 -6.00 -5.58
C HIS A 234 -4.99 -7.19 -5.82
N THR A 235 -5.57 -8.39 -5.85
CA THR A 235 -4.82 -9.64 -6.11
C THR A 235 -4.60 -9.82 -7.62
N ILE A 236 -3.68 -9.04 -8.18
CA ILE A 236 -3.44 -8.93 -9.62
C ILE A 236 -1.99 -8.54 -9.90
N ARG A 237 -1.50 -8.84 -11.11
CA ARG A 237 -0.22 -8.32 -11.59
C ARG A 237 -0.29 -6.80 -11.83
N VAL A 238 0.81 -6.11 -11.55
CA VAL A 238 0.91 -4.65 -11.69
C VAL A 238 0.63 -4.18 -13.10
N GLU A 239 1.18 -4.87 -14.10
CA GLU A 239 1.01 -4.49 -15.50
C GLU A 239 -0.48 -4.45 -15.86
N ARG A 240 -1.23 -5.47 -15.45
CA ARG A 240 -2.68 -5.57 -15.67
C ARG A 240 -3.47 -4.56 -14.84
N PHE A 241 -3.04 -4.24 -13.62
CA PHE A 241 -3.65 -3.19 -12.81
C PHE A 241 -3.53 -1.82 -13.49
N LEU A 242 -2.36 -1.49 -14.04
CA LEU A 242 -2.12 -0.25 -14.76
C LEU A 242 -2.95 -0.17 -16.06
N GLU A 243 -3.03 -1.27 -16.83
CA GLU A 243 -3.87 -1.37 -18.03
C GLU A 243 -5.36 -1.13 -17.71
N GLN A 244 -5.87 -1.72 -16.63
CA GLN A 244 -7.25 -1.51 -16.18
C GLN A 244 -7.52 -0.06 -15.76
N ALA A 245 -6.53 0.58 -15.12
CA ALA A 245 -6.64 1.98 -14.73
C ALA A 245 -6.71 2.90 -15.96
N GLU A 246 -5.93 2.62 -17.01
CA GLU A 246 -5.94 3.37 -18.27
C GLU A 246 -7.27 3.27 -19.02
N GLN A 247 -7.91 2.09 -19.00
CA GLN A 247 -9.20 1.86 -19.67
C GLN A 247 -10.39 2.45 -18.90
N SER A 248 -10.21 2.81 -17.63
CA SER A 248 -11.29 3.36 -16.79
C SER A 248 -11.55 4.82 -17.12
N SER A 249 -12.83 5.22 -17.24
CA SER A 249 -13.24 6.61 -17.50
C SER A 249 -13.29 7.49 -16.24
N ASP A 250 -12.90 6.96 -15.08
CA ASP A 250 -12.96 7.68 -13.80
C ASP A 250 -11.81 8.68 -13.68
N LYS A 251 -12.13 9.96 -13.87
CA LYS A 251 -11.16 11.06 -13.80
C LYS A 251 -10.61 11.34 -12.40
N ASN A 252 -11.20 10.80 -11.34
CA ASN A 252 -10.83 11.09 -9.94
C ASN A 252 -9.99 9.97 -9.28
N ARG A 253 -9.22 9.22 -10.07
CA ARG A 253 -8.47 8.04 -9.63
C ARG A 253 -6.99 8.29 -9.35
N SER A 254 -6.52 9.53 -9.40
CA SER A 254 -5.13 9.87 -9.06
C SER A 254 -4.80 9.52 -7.61
N PHE A 255 -3.56 9.18 -7.34
CA PHE A 255 -3.06 8.97 -5.98
C PHE A 255 -2.09 10.10 -5.61
N GLU A 256 -2.12 10.53 -4.35
CA GLU A 256 -1.16 11.48 -3.80
C GLU A 256 0.21 10.83 -3.60
N TYR A 257 0.21 9.51 -3.36
CA TYR A 257 1.42 8.73 -3.16
C TYR A 257 1.37 7.40 -3.90
N ILE A 258 2.47 7.06 -4.56
CA ILE A 258 2.66 5.76 -5.21
C ILE A 258 4.00 5.16 -4.77
N SER A 259 4.01 3.94 -4.24
CA SER A 259 5.23 3.17 -3.98
C SER A 259 5.45 2.08 -5.01
N VAL A 260 6.68 1.99 -5.49
CA VAL A 260 7.16 1.06 -6.51
C VAL A 260 8.38 0.35 -5.96
N THR A 261 8.17 -0.80 -5.32
CA THR A 261 9.23 -1.63 -4.70
C THR A 261 9.27 -3.03 -5.30
N PRO A 262 9.49 -3.16 -6.61
CA PRO A 262 9.44 -4.46 -7.27
C PRO A 262 10.64 -5.34 -6.87
N PRO A 263 10.49 -6.67 -6.96
CA PRO A 263 11.63 -7.59 -6.89
C PRO A 263 12.64 -7.26 -8.00
N TYR A 264 13.89 -6.95 -7.62
CA TYR A 264 14.90 -6.34 -8.50
C TYR A 264 15.15 -7.06 -9.84
N THR A 265 14.90 -8.36 -9.92
CA THR A 265 15.19 -9.21 -11.09
C THR A 265 13.98 -9.45 -11.99
N ALA A 266 12.77 -9.04 -11.60
CA ALA A 266 11.54 -9.49 -12.27
C ALA A 266 10.83 -8.40 -13.08
N VAL A 267 11.41 -7.20 -13.21
CA VAL A 267 10.76 -6.06 -13.88
C VAL A 267 11.72 -5.26 -14.76
N ASP A 268 11.18 -4.77 -15.88
CA ASP A 268 11.77 -3.69 -16.65
C ASP A 268 11.30 -2.34 -16.09
N TYR A 269 12.20 -1.67 -15.37
CA TYR A 269 11.90 -0.36 -14.77
C TYR A 269 11.59 0.71 -15.81
N THR A 270 12.17 0.63 -17.01
CA THR A 270 11.95 1.63 -18.06
C THR A 270 10.51 1.58 -18.53
N MET A 271 10.04 0.37 -18.86
CA MET A 271 8.67 0.14 -19.29
C MET A 271 7.67 0.46 -18.18
N LEU A 272 7.94 0.02 -16.95
CA LEU A 272 7.07 0.27 -15.80
C LEU A 272 6.91 1.78 -15.51
N MET A 273 8.01 2.53 -15.51
CA MET A 273 7.97 3.97 -15.24
C MET A 273 7.35 4.77 -16.39
N ASP A 274 7.51 4.32 -17.64
CA ASP A 274 6.83 4.92 -18.80
C ASP A 274 5.31 4.70 -18.73
N GLN A 275 4.86 3.47 -18.44
CA GLN A 275 3.44 3.17 -18.23
C GLN A 275 2.87 3.99 -17.06
N LEU A 276 3.59 4.04 -15.94
CA LEU A 276 3.14 4.80 -14.77
C LEU A 276 3.04 6.31 -15.07
N GLY A 277 4.03 6.87 -15.77
CA GLY A 277 4.05 8.30 -16.13
C GLY A 277 2.92 8.73 -17.08
N LYS A 278 2.34 7.81 -17.84
CA LYS A 278 1.18 8.03 -18.72
C LYS A 278 -0.16 7.73 -18.04
N SER A 279 -0.12 7.08 -16.88
CA SER A 279 -1.30 6.60 -16.19
C SER A 279 -2.12 7.74 -15.58
N PRO A 280 -3.48 7.69 -15.63
CA PRO A 280 -4.33 8.65 -14.93
C PRO A 280 -4.21 8.53 -13.39
N LEU A 281 -3.49 7.52 -12.90
CA LEU A 281 -3.18 7.35 -11.48
C LEU A 281 -2.17 8.39 -10.96
N VAL A 282 -1.39 9.02 -11.85
CA VAL A 282 -0.38 10.02 -11.48
C VAL A 282 -0.96 11.42 -11.66
N GLY A 283 -1.33 12.06 -10.55
CA GLY A 283 -1.74 13.48 -10.54
C GLY A 283 -0.57 14.45 -10.55
N GLU A 284 -0.84 15.74 -10.76
CA GLU A 284 0.19 16.79 -10.79
C GLU A 284 0.93 16.95 -9.46
N ASP A 285 0.24 16.74 -8.34
CA ASP A 285 0.78 16.84 -6.97
C ASP A 285 1.21 15.49 -6.37
N CYS A 286 1.30 14.43 -7.19
CA CYS A 286 1.65 13.08 -6.75
C CYS A 286 3.13 12.96 -6.36
N PHE A 287 3.42 12.13 -5.36
CA PHE A 287 4.78 11.67 -5.05
C PHE A 287 4.94 10.18 -5.41
N ILE A 288 5.96 9.85 -6.20
CA ILE A 288 6.29 8.46 -6.56
C ILE A 288 7.59 8.07 -5.89
N LEU A 289 7.53 7.07 -5.03
CA LEU A 289 8.67 6.45 -4.36
C LEU A 289 9.08 5.19 -5.12
N VAL A 290 10.32 5.12 -5.60
CA VAL A 290 10.82 3.94 -6.33
C VAL A 290 12.09 3.42 -5.68
N GLU A 291 12.08 2.12 -5.36
CA GLU A 291 13.27 1.37 -4.96
C GLU A 291 13.81 0.60 -6.16
N TYR A 292 15.09 0.74 -6.49
CA TYR A 292 15.68 0.15 -7.68
C TYR A 292 17.16 -0.24 -7.46
N PRO A 293 17.71 -1.21 -8.22
CA PRO A 293 19.10 -1.62 -8.04
C PRO A 293 20.08 -0.58 -8.61
N LEU A 294 21.29 -0.50 -8.02
CA LEU A 294 22.33 0.49 -8.35
C LEU A 294 22.69 0.60 -9.84
N LYS A 295 22.55 -0.48 -10.61
CA LYS A 295 22.92 -0.54 -12.03
C LYS A 295 21.81 -0.09 -12.98
N THR A 296 20.65 0.31 -12.47
CA THR A 296 19.53 0.78 -13.28
C THR A 296 19.58 2.31 -13.37
N LEU A 297 19.41 2.83 -14.58
CA LEU A 297 19.28 4.26 -14.85
C LEU A 297 17.79 4.58 -15.01
N LEU A 298 17.28 5.47 -14.16
CA LEU A 298 15.91 5.98 -14.25
C LEU A 298 15.94 7.41 -14.77
N ALA A 299 14.97 7.74 -15.63
CA ALA A 299 14.79 9.08 -16.19
C ALA A 299 14.68 10.15 -15.09
N ASP A 300 14.97 11.40 -15.43
CA ASP A 300 14.86 12.53 -14.48
C ASP A 300 13.42 13.01 -14.25
N SER A 301 12.47 12.50 -15.03
CA SER A 301 11.04 12.73 -14.87
C SER A 301 10.23 11.44 -15.01
N CYS A 302 9.01 11.47 -14.48
CA CYS A 302 7.98 10.45 -14.67
C CYS A 302 6.64 11.19 -14.88
N GLY A 303 6.14 11.18 -16.10
CA GLY A 303 5.02 12.04 -16.49
C GLY A 303 5.37 13.53 -16.29
N HIS A 304 4.53 14.25 -15.55
CA HIS A 304 4.74 15.66 -15.19
C HIS A 304 5.61 15.86 -13.95
N LEU A 305 6.00 14.77 -13.26
CA LEU A 305 6.77 14.82 -12.03
C LEU A 305 8.27 14.84 -12.32
N ILE A 306 9.03 15.51 -11.46
CA ILE A 306 10.49 15.59 -11.55
C ILE A 306 11.15 14.85 -10.39
N LYS A 307 12.38 14.38 -10.61
CA LYS A 307 13.21 13.73 -9.60
C LYS A 307 13.62 14.73 -8.51
N ILE A 308 13.01 14.64 -7.32
CA ILE A 308 13.30 15.54 -6.19
C ILE A 308 14.33 14.97 -5.21
N ALA A 309 14.52 13.65 -5.20
CA ALA A 309 15.55 12.98 -4.42
C ALA A 309 16.00 11.70 -5.10
N ASP A 310 17.30 11.43 -5.03
CA ASP A 310 17.90 10.16 -5.46
C ASP A 310 19.03 9.84 -4.48
N ARG A 311 18.89 8.74 -3.74
CA ARG A 311 19.80 8.36 -2.64
C ARG A 311 20.20 6.90 -2.75
N ARG A 312 21.49 6.65 -2.61
CA ARG A 312 22.06 5.30 -2.58
C ARG A 312 22.10 4.73 -1.17
N PHE A 313 21.65 3.49 -1.05
CA PHE A 313 21.70 2.66 0.16
C PHE A 313 22.35 1.30 -0.16
N GLY A 314 23.68 1.26 -0.09
CA GLY A 314 24.44 0.04 -0.41
C GLY A 314 24.30 -0.35 -1.88
N ARG A 315 23.54 -1.42 -2.16
CA ARG A 315 23.29 -1.98 -3.51
C ARG A 315 21.96 -1.49 -4.12
N THR A 316 21.20 -0.74 -3.37
CA THR A 316 19.87 -0.25 -3.72
C THR A 316 19.90 1.27 -3.79
N ASN A 317 19.16 1.84 -4.72
CA ASN A 317 18.86 3.25 -4.79
C ASN A 317 17.39 3.49 -4.48
N LEU A 318 17.13 4.67 -3.91
CA LEU A 318 15.81 5.17 -3.61
C LEU A 318 15.65 6.50 -4.33
N VAL A 319 14.73 6.56 -5.28
CA VAL A 319 14.36 7.80 -5.96
C VAL A 319 12.96 8.20 -5.54
N ILE A 320 12.74 9.51 -5.41
CA ILE A 320 11.42 10.10 -5.23
C ILE A 320 11.21 11.10 -6.36
N TYR A 321 10.13 10.88 -7.12
CA TYR A 321 9.58 11.87 -8.03
C TYR A 321 8.47 12.64 -7.32
N GLY A 322 8.35 13.92 -7.62
CA GLY A 322 7.31 14.78 -7.06
C GLY A 322 7.05 16.00 -7.93
N PRO A 323 6.07 16.83 -7.53
CA PRO A 323 5.77 18.06 -8.24
C PRO A 323 6.96 19.03 -8.20
N SER A 324 7.04 19.90 -9.20
CA SER A 324 8.14 20.87 -9.33
C SER A 324 8.29 21.80 -8.13
N TRP A 325 7.18 22.13 -7.45
CA TRP A 325 7.21 22.95 -6.24
C TRP A 325 7.86 22.25 -5.03
N ALA A 326 7.96 20.92 -5.04
CA ALA A 326 8.59 20.14 -3.97
C ALA A 326 10.12 20.01 -4.14
N GLU A 327 10.67 20.48 -5.26
CA GLU A 327 12.11 20.49 -5.47
C GLU A 327 12.78 21.46 -4.49
N LYS A 328 13.64 20.92 -3.61
CA LYS A 328 14.52 21.78 -2.82
C LYS A 328 15.50 22.45 -3.77
N LYS A 329 15.54 23.78 -3.78
CA LYS A 329 16.64 24.54 -4.38
C LYS A 329 17.96 23.98 -3.84
N ARG A 330 18.67 23.18 -4.64
CA ARG A 330 20.03 22.76 -4.31
C ARG A 330 20.83 24.06 -4.24
N LYS A 331 21.38 24.41 -3.07
CA LYS A 331 22.47 25.40 -3.02
C LYS A 331 23.50 24.90 -4.02
N SER A 332 23.71 25.67 -5.09
CA SER A 332 24.65 25.26 -6.11
C SER A 332 26.03 25.24 -5.46
N ARG A 333 26.91 24.31 -5.84
CA ARG A 333 28.31 24.36 -5.38
C ARG A 333 29.01 25.69 -5.74
N LYS A 334 28.44 26.49 -6.65
CA LYS A 334 28.90 27.85 -6.95
C LYS A 334 28.68 28.84 -5.80
N ASP A 335 27.62 28.67 -5.01
CA ASP A 335 27.29 29.59 -3.90
C ASP A 335 28.16 29.38 -2.66
N LEU A 336 28.88 28.25 -2.59
CA LEU A 336 29.86 27.94 -1.53
C LEU A 336 31.27 28.46 -1.84
N LEU A 337 31.54 28.85 -3.09
CA LEU A 337 32.83 29.42 -3.54
C LEU A 337 32.79 30.96 -3.60
N THR A 338 31.70 31.59 -3.18
CA THR A 338 31.53 33.05 -3.15
C THR A 338 31.43 33.62 -1.74
N MET A 339 31.73 32.82 -0.71
CA MET A 339 31.77 33.25 0.70
C MET A 339 33.11 32.99 1.39
N GLU A 340 34.19 32.82 0.62
CA GLU A 340 35.57 32.89 1.14
C GLU A 340 36.26 34.19 0.71
#